data_AF-A0A5R2MSS8-F1
#
_entry.id   AF-A0A5R2MSS8-F1
#
_cell.length_a   1.000
_cell.length_b   1.000
_cell.length_c   1.000
_cell.angle_alpha   90.00
_cell.angle_beta   90.00
_cell.angle_gamma   90.00
#
_symmetry.space_group_name_H-M   'P 1'
#
loop_
_entity.id
_entity.type
_entity.pdbx_description
1 polymer ?
#
loop_
_entity_poly.entity_id
_entity_poly.type
_entity_poly.pdbx_seq_one_letter_code
_entity_poly.pdbx_strand_id
1 'polypeptide(L)' 'MAGKLRIVHCFRSPVGGIFRHVRDLTEAQVAAGHMVGIVCDSTTGGELEERLFEQMK' A
#
# COMPACT_ATOMS: atom_id res chain seq x y z
N MET A 1 -15.58 -14.87 12.08
CA MET A 1 -14.70 -13.77 11.64
C MET A 1 -13.29 -14.33 11.48
N ALA A 2 -12.64 -14.12 10.34
CA ALA A 2 -11.23 -14.44 10.23
C ALA A 2 -10.45 -13.57 11.22
N GLY A 3 -9.52 -14.15 11.98
CA GLY A 3 -8.69 -13.41 12.92
C GLY A 3 -7.81 -12.37 12.22
N LYS A 4 -7.17 -11.49 12.99
CA LYS A 4 -6.22 -10.49 12.49
C LYS A 4 -5.15 -11.12 11.59
N LEU A 5 -5.14 -10.75 10.32
CA LEU A 5 -4.18 -11.24 9.33
C LEU A 5 -2.95 -10.33 9.22
N ARG A 6 -1.87 -10.90 8.64
CA ARG A 6 -0.65 -10.20 8.24
C ARG A 6 -0.54 -10.27 6.72
N ILE A 7 -0.65 -9.13 6.06
CA ILE A 7 -0.78 -9.02 4.60
C ILE A 7 0.40 -8.21 4.06
N VAL A 8 1.03 -8.68 2.99
CA VAL A 8 2.09 -7.94 2.29
C VAL A 8 1.68 -7.76 0.84
N HIS A 9 1.56 -6.51 0.39
CA HIS A 9 1.40 -6.17 -1.02
C HIS A 9 2.79 -5.98 -1.64
N CYS A 10 3.14 -6.85 -2.59
CA CYS A 10 4.40 -6.76 -3.33
C CYS A 10 4.12 -6.49 -4.81
N PHE A 11 4.57 -5.36 -5.34
CA PHE A 11 4.31 -4.97 -6.72
C PHE A 11 5.44 -4.13 -7.31
N ARG A 12 5.58 -4.15 -8.64
CA ARG A 12 6.78 -3.64 -9.30
C ARG A 12 6.93 -2.12 -9.23
N SER A 13 5.91 -1.33 -9.54
CA SER A 13 6.07 0.12 -9.64
C SER A 13 4.99 0.85 -8.82
N PRO A 14 5.37 1.77 -7.92
CA PRO A 14 4.43 2.49 -7.09
C PRO A 14 3.79 3.69 -7.78
N VAL A 15 3.50 3.58 -9.08
CA VAL A 15 2.96 4.69 -9.89
C VAL A 15 1.60 4.33 -10.49
N GLY A 16 0.79 5.35 -10.77
CA GLY A 16 -0.44 5.21 -11.55
C GLY A 16 -1.52 4.33 -10.91
N GLY A 17 -2.29 3.64 -11.75
CA GLY A 17 -3.52 2.94 -11.33
C GLY A 17 -3.31 1.80 -10.34
N ILE A 18 -2.20 1.06 -10.45
CA ILE A 18 -1.90 -0.03 -9.51
C ILE A 18 -1.65 0.49 -8.09
N PHE A 19 -0.93 1.60 -7.97
CA PHE A 19 -0.63 2.19 -6.66
C PHE A 19 -1.89 2.73 -5.98
N ARG A 20 -2.77 3.41 -6.74
CA ARG A 20 -4.08 3.84 -6.22
C ARG A 20 -4.87 2.66 -5.67
N HIS A 21 -4.97 1.57 -6.42
CA HIS A 21 -5.69 0.38 -5.97
C HIS A 21 -5.10 -0.26 -4.72
N VAL A 22 -3.77 -0.42 -4.66
CA VAL A 22 -3.11 -0.99 -3.48
C VAL A 22 -3.32 -0.12 -2.25
N ARG A 23 -3.24 1.21 -2.40
CA ARG A 23 -3.47 2.13 -1.28
C ARG A 23 -4.89 2.06 -0.76
N ASP A 24 -5.89 2.17 -1.63
CA ASP A 24 -7.29 2.13 -1.23
C ASP A 24 -7.65 0.77 -0.57
N LEU A 25 -7.08 -0.34 -1.07
CA LEU A 25 -7.21 -1.65 -0.45
C LEU A 25 -6.50 -1.74 0.91
N THR A 26 -5.30 -1.15 1.03
CA THR A 26 -4.53 -1.12 2.27
C THR A 26 -5.30 -0.38 3.37
N GLU A 27 -5.88 0.77 3.06
CA GLU A 27 -6.73 1.54 3.98
C GLU A 27 -7.91 0.69 4.48
N ALA A 28 -8.62 -0.01 3.57
CA ALA A 28 -9.73 -0.88 3.93
C ALA A 28 -9.31 -2.08 4.80
N GLN A 29 -8.17 -2.69 4.50
CA GLN A 29 -7.63 -3.83 5.26
C GLN A 29 -7.18 -3.42 6.67
N VAL A 30 -6.55 -2.24 6.80
CA VAL A 30 -6.19 -1.66 8.10
C VAL A 30 -7.45 -1.33 8.91
N ALA A 31 -8.46 -0.72 8.28
CA ALA A 31 -9.75 -0.44 8.91
C ALA A 31 -10.48 -1.73 9.37
N ALA A 32 -10.28 -2.85 8.66
CA ALA A 32 -10.76 -4.17 9.06
C ALA A 32 -9.93 -4.84 10.19
N GLY A 33 -8.88 -4.17 10.69
CA GLY A 33 -8.05 -4.63 11.80
C GLY A 33 -6.87 -5.54 11.39
N HIS A 34 -6.53 -5.61 10.12
CA HIS A 34 -5.38 -6.37 9.62
C HIS A 34 -4.07 -5.57 9.72
N MET A 35 -2.94 -6.26 9.78
CA MET A 35 -1.62 -5.63 9.62
C MET A 35 -1.20 -5.74 8.16
N VAL A 36 -0.93 -4.61 7.54
CA VAL A 36 -0.58 -4.53 6.12
C VAL A 36 0.80 -3.90 5.97
N GLY A 37 1.64 -4.49 5.12
CA GLY A 37 2.91 -3.93 4.68
C GLY A 37 2.95 -3.82 3.15
N ILE A 38 3.73 -2.87 2.65
CA ILE A 38 3.93 -2.64 1.22
C ILE A 38 5.41 -2.80 0.87
N VAL A 39 5.69 -3.54 -0.20
CA VAL A 39 7.00 -3.67 -0.82
C VAL A 39 6.86 -3.32 -2.30
N CYS A 40 7.60 -2.33 -2.75
CA CYS A 40 7.64 -1.95 -4.16
C CYS A 40 9.05 -1.47 -4.52
N ASP A 41 9.30 -1.34 -5.82
CA ASP A 41 10.53 -0.73 -6.30
C ASP A 41 10.70 0.68 -5.74
N SER A 42 11.96 1.03 -5.44
CA SER A 42 12.36 2.35 -4.97
C SER A 42 12.91 3.24 -6.09
N THR A 43 13.06 2.71 -7.30
CA THR A 43 13.64 3.42 -8.45
C THR A 43 12.59 4.06 -9.36
N THR A 44 11.32 3.72 -9.16
CA THR A 44 10.18 4.27 -9.91
C THR A 44 9.24 5.01 -8.95
N GLY A 45 8.92 6.26 -9.27
CA GLY A 45 8.13 7.16 -8.42
C GLY A 45 8.52 8.61 -8.66
N GLY A 46 7.57 9.53 -8.55
CA GLY A 46 7.82 10.97 -8.52
C GLY A 46 7.43 11.57 -7.17
N GLU A 47 7.53 12.90 -7.06
CA GLU A 47 7.19 13.63 -5.83
C GLU A 47 5.76 13.36 -5.35
N LEU A 48 4.83 13.07 -6.27
CA LEU A 48 3.44 12.74 -5.92
C LEU A 48 3.35 11.42 -5.17
N GLU A 49 3.97 10.37 -5.70
CA GLU A 49 3.94 9.04 -5.12
C GLU A 49 4.65 9.01 -3.76
N GLU A 50 5.77 9.73 -3.62
CA GLU A 50 6.45 9.89 -2.32
C GLU A 50 5.54 10.56 -1.28
N ARG A 51 4.87 11.65 -1.63
CA ARG A 51 3.91 12.31 -0.73
C ARG A 51 2.77 11.38 -0.32
N LEU A 52 2.27 10.57 -1.26
CA LEU A 52 1.23 9.60 -0.97
C LEU A 52 1.73 8.48 -0.05
N PHE A 53 2.99 8.03 -0.18
CA PHE A 53 3.58 7.08 0.77
C PHE A 53 3.75 7.64 2.17
N GLU A 54 4.18 8.90 2.31
CA GLU A 54 4.29 9.54 3.63
C GLU A 54 2.94 9.63 4.35
N GLN A 55 1.83 9.71 3.61
CA GLN A 55 0.48 9.66 4.19
C GLN A 55 0.08 8.26 4.69
N MET A 56 0.81 7.21 4.31
CA MET A 56 0.51 5.82 4.69
C MET A 56 1.36 5.30 5.86
N LYS A 57 2.35 6.07 6.33
CA LYS A 57 3.11 5.76 7.55
C LYS A 57 2.29 6.06 8.81
#